data_AF-A0AAD3YCE4-F1
#
_entry.id   AF-A0AAD3YCE4-F1
#
_cell.length_a   1.000
_cell.length_b   1.000
_cell.length_c   1.000
_cell.angle_alpha   90.00
_cell.angle_beta   90.00
_cell.angle_gamma   90.00
#
_symmetry.space_group_name_H-M   'P 1'
#
loop_
_entity.id
_entity.type
_entity.pdbx_description
1 polymer ?
#
loop_
_entity_poly.entity_id
_entity_poly.type
_entity_poly.pdbx_seq_one_letter_code
_entity_poly.pdbx_strand_id
1 'polypeptide(L)'
;MSPKPHWSKFVPVETYPIVAIMGGAVVGAGYYLARLSQGSEVVWNRGGDWRPWDKVKQDENTKFMTVHPKWWQERKAEVASAKAAQE
;
A
#
# COMPACT_ATOMS: atom_id res chain seq x y z
N MET A 1 31.98 -29.36 -10.46
CA MET A 1 30.59 -29.46 -10.98
C MET A 1 29.66 -29.35 -9.78
N SER A 2 29.04 -28.20 -9.53
CA SER A 2 28.10 -28.05 -8.40
C SER A 2 26.83 -28.87 -8.69
N PRO A 3 26.25 -29.56 -7.69
CA PRO A 3 25.01 -30.29 -7.87
C PRO A 3 23.88 -29.31 -8.19
N LYS A 4 23.12 -29.58 -9.26
CA LYS A 4 21.96 -28.78 -9.62
C LYS A 4 20.88 -28.94 -8.54
N PRO A 5 20.24 -27.85 -8.07
CA PRO A 5 19.19 -27.92 -7.07
C PRO A 5 18.01 -28.76 -7.59
N HIS A 6 17.42 -29.59 -6.72
CA HIS A 6 16.35 -30.55 -7.08
C HIS A 6 15.15 -29.90 -7.78
N TRP A 7 14.92 -28.60 -7.52
CA TRP A 7 13.85 -27.78 -8.09
C TRP A 7 14.00 -27.49 -9.59
N SER A 8 15.20 -27.62 -10.16
CA SER A 8 15.42 -27.40 -11.61
C SER A 8 14.77 -28.48 -12.49
N LYS A 9 14.27 -29.57 -11.90
CA LYS A 9 13.49 -30.60 -12.60
C LYS A 9 12.03 -30.18 -12.82
N PHE A 10 11.50 -29.35 -11.92
CA PHE A 10 10.08 -28.95 -11.91
C PHE A 10 9.86 -27.55 -12.47
N VAL A 11 10.90 -26.70 -12.49
CA VAL A 11 10.84 -25.36 -13.07
C VAL A 11 11.90 -25.24 -14.17
N PRO A 12 11.56 -25.63 -15.41
CA PRO A 12 12.39 -25.35 -16.58
C PRO A 12 12.63 -23.85 -16.74
N VAL A 13 13.77 -23.48 -17.33
CA VAL A 13 14.18 -22.07 -17.48
C VAL A 13 13.18 -21.29 -18.33
N GLU A 14 12.50 -21.94 -19.28
CA GLU A 14 11.48 -21.32 -20.11
C GLU A 14 10.23 -20.91 -19.32
N THR A 15 9.99 -21.49 -18.13
CA THR A 15 8.79 -21.23 -17.32
C THR A 15 8.97 -20.09 -16.32
N TYR A 16 10.21 -19.60 -16.12
CA TYR A 16 10.48 -18.50 -15.18
C TYR A 16 9.64 -17.23 -15.42
N PRO A 17 9.38 -16.78 -16.66
CA PRO A 17 8.56 -15.59 -16.88
C PRO A 17 7.13 -15.74 -16.33
N ILE A 18 6.53 -16.93 -16.49
CA ILE A 18 5.16 -17.20 -16.04
C ILE A 18 5.11 -17.24 -14.51
N VAL A 19 6.07 -17.92 -13.88
CA VAL A 19 6.16 -18.01 -12.42
C VAL A 19 6.42 -16.64 -11.80
N ALA A 20 7.23 -15.80 -12.45
CA ALA A 20 7.49 -14.45 -11.98
C ALA A 20 6.22 -13.57 -11.99
N ILE A 21 5.44 -13.61 -13.08
CA ILE A 21 4.19 -12.84 -13.19
C ILE A 21 3.15 -13.34 -12.18
N MET A 22 2.97 -14.66 -12.09
CA MET A 22 2.03 -15.26 -11.14
C MET A 22 2.43 -15.00 -9.68
N GLY A 23 3.72 -15.15 -9.37
CA GLY A 23 4.26 -14.81 -8.06
C GLY A 23 4.03 -13.35 -7.71
N GLY A 24 4.30 -12.44 -8.67
CA GLY A 24 4.00 -11.02 -8.51
C GLY A 24 2.51 -10.74 -8.27
N ALA A 25 1.62 -11.41 -8.99
CA ALA A 25 0.17 -11.24 -8.83
C ALA A 25 -0.33 -11.72 -7.46
N VAL A 26 0.07 -12.92 -7.02
CA VAL A 26 -0.35 -13.48 -5.72
C VAL A 26 0.21 -12.66 -4.56
N VAL A 27 1.48 -12.25 -4.64
CA VAL A 27 2.10 -11.38 -3.63
C VAL A 27 1.42 -10.01 -3.59
N GLY A 28 1.16 -9.40 -4.75
CA GLY A 28 0.48 -8.11 -4.86
C GLY A 28 -0.95 -8.14 -4.31
N ALA A 29 -1.72 -9.18 -4.65
CA ALA A 29 -3.07 -9.38 -4.12
C ALA A 29 -3.06 -9.61 -2.61
N GLY A 30 -2.16 -10.45 -2.10
CA GLY A 30 -1.99 -10.70 -0.68
C GLY A 30 -1.61 -9.44 0.09
N TYR A 31 -0.69 -8.65 -0.44
CA TYR A 31 -0.31 -7.36 0.15
C TYR A 31 -1.47 -6.37 0.18
N TYR A 32 -2.23 -6.26 -0.91
CA TYR A 32 -3.38 -5.36 -0.97
C TYR A 32 -4.48 -5.75 0.03
N LEU A 33 -4.79 -7.04 0.14
CA LEU A 33 -5.75 -7.54 1.14
C LEU A 33 -5.26 -7.33 2.57
N ALA A 34 -3.97 -7.57 2.84
CA ALA A 34 -3.37 -7.32 4.14
C ALA A 34 -3.39 -5.83 4.52
N ARG A 35 -3.34 -4.92 3.55
CA ARG A 35 -3.49 -3.48 3.81
C ARG A 35 -4.95 -3.09 4.01
N LEU A 36 -5.87 -3.69 3.26
CA LEU A 36 -7.31 -3.45 3.40
C LEU A 36 -7.84 -3.89 4.77
N SER A 37 -7.31 -4.99 5.32
CA SER A 37 -7.66 -5.46 6.66
C SER A 37 -7.19 -4.54 7.80
N GLN A 38 -6.33 -3.56 7.51
CA GLN A 38 -5.89 -2.52 8.45
C GLN A 38 -6.71 -1.23 8.33
N GLY A 39 -7.78 -1.20 7.51
CA GLY A 39 -8.68 -0.05 7.39
C GLY A 39 -9.39 0.27 8.71
N SER A 40 -9.81 1.52 8.88
CA SER A 40 -10.49 1.97 10.12
C SER A 40 -11.82 1.29 10.40
N GLU A 41 -12.41 0.67 9.38
CA GLU A 41 -13.66 -0.07 9.46
C GLU A 41 -13.48 -1.55 9.89
N VAL A 42 -12.26 -2.09 9.85
CA VAL A 42 -11.99 -3.51 10.09
C VAL A 42 -11.25 -3.70 11.42
N VAL A 43 -11.89 -4.41 12.36
CA VAL A 43 -11.30 -4.76 13.66
C VAL A 43 -11.12 -6.28 13.75
N TRP A 44 -9.90 -6.76 13.46
CA TRP A 44 -9.58 -8.20 13.48
C TRP A 44 -8.76 -8.64 14.69
N ASN A 45 -8.02 -7.73 15.33
CA ASN A 45 -7.32 -7.98 16.59
C ASN A 45 -7.98 -7.20 17.72
N ARG A 46 -8.63 -7.86 18.67
CA ARG A 46 -9.32 -7.22 19.82
C ARG A 46 -8.50 -7.21 21.11
N GLY A 47 -7.40 -7.96 21.16
CA GLY A 47 -6.57 -8.12 22.36
C GLY A 47 -5.29 -7.27 22.35
N GLY A 48 -4.96 -6.61 21.24
CA GLY A 48 -3.74 -5.83 21.06
C GLY A 48 -4.00 -4.45 20.47
N ASP A 49 -3.19 -4.05 19.49
CA ASP A 49 -3.36 -2.79 18.76
C ASP A 49 -4.56 -2.89 17.79
N TRP A 50 -5.75 -2.61 18.33
CA TRP A 50 -7.04 -2.74 17.65
C TRP A 50 -7.48 -1.48 16.89
N ARG A 51 -6.73 -0.38 17.03
CA ARG A 51 -7.04 0.93 16.43
C ARG A 51 -5.93 1.38 15.48
N PRO A 52 -5.81 0.80 14.28
CA PRO A 52 -4.82 1.24 13.30
C PRO A 52 -4.94 2.73 12.92
N TRP A 53 -6.09 3.35 13.15
CA TRP A 53 -6.35 4.77 12.92
C TRP A 53 -5.71 5.72 13.96
N ASP A 54 -5.33 5.26 15.15
CA ASP A 54 -4.58 6.09 16.13
C ASP A 54 -3.19 6.49 15.60
N LYS A 55 -2.69 5.82 14.56
CA LYS A 55 -1.38 6.08 13.94
C LYS A 55 -1.41 7.14 12.84
N VAL A 56 -2.59 7.55 12.38
CA VAL A 56 -2.76 8.50 11.28
C VAL A 56 -2.66 9.92 11.83
N LYS A 57 -1.72 10.73 11.30
CA LYS A 57 -1.58 12.14 11.68
C LYS A 57 -2.59 13.01 10.94
N GLN A 58 -2.89 14.20 11.48
CA GLN A 58 -3.81 15.18 10.90
C GLN A 58 -3.46 15.56 9.44
N ASP A 59 -2.18 15.50 9.06
CA ASP A 59 -1.69 15.83 7.72
C ASP A 59 -1.49 14.60 6.80
N GLU A 60 -1.89 13.40 7.25
CA GLU A 60 -1.73 12.17 6.48
C GLU A 60 -3.05 11.74 5.82
N ASN A 61 -2.94 11.29 4.57
CA ASN A 61 -4.08 10.75 3.85
C ASN A 61 -4.22 9.25 4.16
N THR A 62 -5.43 8.84 4.53
CA THR A 62 -5.77 7.42 4.75
C THR A 62 -5.93 6.63 3.45
N LYS A 63 -6.09 7.31 2.31
CA LYS A 63 -6.24 6.68 0.99
C LYS A 63 -4.90 6.20 0.44
N PHE A 64 -4.91 5.03 -0.18
CA PHE A 64 -3.72 4.44 -0.82
C PHE A 64 -3.17 5.30 -1.97
N MET A 65 -4.05 5.93 -2.75
CA MET A 65 -3.67 6.78 -3.87
C MET A 65 -4.59 8.00 -3.98
N THR A 66 -3.99 9.15 -4.31
CA THR A 66 -4.71 10.35 -4.72
C THR A 66 -4.55 10.55 -6.21
N VAL A 67 -5.66 10.52 -6.95
CA VAL A 67 -5.66 10.74 -8.41
C VAL A 67 -5.37 12.21 -8.76
N HIS A 68 -5.55 13.13 -7.82
CA HIS A 68 -5.29 14.57 -7.98
C HIS A 68 -4.22 15.07 -6.98
N PRO A 69 -2.91 15.00 -7.32
CA PRO A 69 -1.85 15.42 -6.42
C PRO A 69 -1.79 16.95 -6.21
N LYS A 70 -2.27 17.75 -7.18
CA LYS A 70 -2.28 19.23 -7.09
C LYS A 70 -3.40 19.80 -6.22
N TRP A 71 -4.50 19.06 -6.07
CA TRP A 71 -5.71 19.53 -5.40
C TRP A 71 -5.48 19.95 -3.94
N TRP A 72 -4.65 19.19 -3.20
CA TRP A 72 -4.30 19.53 -1.81
C TRP A 72 -3.39 20.76 -1.70
N GLN A 73 -2.50 20.97 -2.67
CA GLN A 73 -1.59 22.12 -2.66
C GLN A 73 -2.33 23.41 -3.00
N GLU A 74 -3.26 23.35 -3.94
CA GLU A 74 -4.14 24.46 -4.32
C GLU A 74 -4.99 24.93 -3.12
N ARG A 75 -5.62 24.01 -2.39
CA ARG A 75 -6.38 24.33 -1.17
C ARG A 75 -5.51 24.95 -0.07
N LYS A 76 -4.29 24.44 0.14
CA LYS A 76 -3.34 25.03 1.10
C LYS A 76 -2.97 26.47 0.71
N ALA A 77 -2.75 26.72 -0.58
CA ALA A 77 -2.47 28.05 -1.10
C ALA A 77 -3.65 29.02 -0.95
N GLU A 78 -4.88 28.56 -1.20
CA GLU A 78 -6.10 29.36 -1.00
C GLU A 78 -6.35 29.72 0.47
N VAL A 79 -6.16 28.77 1.39
CA VAL A 79 -6.31 29.06 2.83
C VAL A 79 -5.25 30.06 3.30
N ALA A 80 -4.02 29.94 2.79
CA ALA A 80 -2.94 30.87 3.11
C ALA A 80 -3.22 32.30 2.60
N SER A 81 -3.73 32.44 1.36
CA SER A 81 -4.10 33.75 0.81
C SER A 81 -5.31 34.36 1.51
N ALA A 82 -6.31 33.55 1.87
CA ALA A 82 -7.47 34.02 2.64
C ALA A 82 -7.08 34.48 4.05
N LYS A 83 -6.14 33.80 4.71
CA LYS A 83 -5.61 34.23 6.01
C LYS A 83 -4.81 35.53 5.91
N ALA A 84 -3.96 35.66 4.89
CA ALA A 84 -3.18 36.88 4.64
C ALA A 84 -4.03 38.10 4.26
N ALA A 85 -5.26 37.90 3.76
CA ALA A 85 -6.21 38.97 3.46
C ALA A 85 -7.07 39.39 4.67
N GLN A 86 -7.03 38.62 5.76
CA GLN A 86 -7.75 38.91 7.01
C GLN A 86 -6.87 39.62 8.05
N GLU A 87 -5.55 39.62 7.85
CA GLU A 87 -4.57 40.41 8.60
C GLU A 87 -4.41 41.80 7.97
#